data_AF-A0A4P7W0W2-F1
#
_entry.id   AF-A0A4P7W0W2-F1
#
_cell.length_a   1.000
_cell.length_b   1.000
_cell.length_c   1.000
_cell.angle_alpha   90.00
_cell.angle_beta   90.00
_cell.angle_gamma   90.00
#
_symmetry.space_group_name_H-M   'P 1'
#
loop_
_entity.id
_entity.type
_entity.pdbx_description
1 polymer ?
#
loop_
_entity_poly.entity_id
_entity_poly.type
_entity_poly.pdbx_seq_one_letter_code
_entity_poly.pdbx_strand_id
1 'polypeptide(L)'
;MWLPSNQCNRSYAIVRFPEGMTAEKFLSEQNGEYSYINAATGKEMAGTKCYLIKYEWILDGINLSPKEGWTLGALSTSVDASYAAIADAKVDKTRFGKKFVRKVAGVSAAGNTVLMDTNDSANDFNVVSAN
;
A
#
# COMPACT_ATOMS: atom_id res chain seq x y z
N MET A 1 -18.91 -8.16 2.68
CA MET A 1 -18.46 -6.76 2.55
C MET A 1 -16.99 -6.72 2.92
N TRP A 2 -16.11 -6.19 2.06
CA TRP A 2 -14.70 -5.97 2.39
C TRP A 2 -14.54 -4.56 2.96
N LEU A 3 -13.78 -4.42 4.05
CA LEU A 3 -13.58 -3.15 4.75
C LEU A 3 -12.07 -2.85 4.82
N PRO A 4 -11.61 -1.72 4.27
CA PRO A 4 -10.25 -1.25 4.44
C PRO A 4 -9.88 -1.08 5.92
N SER A 5 -8.59 -1.18 6.25
CA SER A 5 -8.11 -0.91 7.61
C SER A 5 -8.29 0.56 7.95
N ASN A 6 -8.87 0.84 9.12
CA ASN A 6 -8.97 2.20 9.66
C ASN A 6 -7.78 2.59 10.56
N GLN A 7 -6.73 1.76 10.59
CA GLN A 7 -5.53 1.96 11.41
C GLN A 7 -4.34 2.49 10.60
N CYS A 8 -4.48 2.66 9.28
CA CYS A 8 -3.39 3.08 8.40
C CYS A 8 -2.18 2.12 8.48
N ASN A 9 -2.40 0.80 8.49
CA ASN A 9 -1.35 -0.22 8.71
C ASN A 9 -1.37 -1.34 7.65
N ARG A 10 -1.72 -0.98 6.42
CA ARG A 10 -1.86 -1.90 5.28
C ARG A 10 -1.34 -1.21 4.04
N SER A 11 -0.60 -1.93 3.22
CA SER A 11 -0.30 -1.49 1.86
C SER A 11 -1.46 -1.83 0.92
N TYR A 12 -1.61 -1.03 -0.12
CA TYR A 12 -2.60 -1.23 -1.18
C TYR A 12 -1.90 -1.16 -2.53
N ALA A 13 -2.33 -1.97 -3.48
CA ALA A 13 -1.77 -1.97 -4.83
C ALA A 13 -2.88 -2.21 -5.85
N ILE A 14 -2.74 -1.55 -7.01
CA ILE A 14 -3.54 -1.83 -8.20
C ILE A 14 -2.70 -2.71 -9.11
N VAL A 15 -3.27 -3.86 -9.48
CA VAL A 15 -2.56 -4.90 -10.23
C VAL A 15 -3.22 -5.08 -11.58
N ARG A 16 -2.41 -5.23 -12.63
CA ARG A 16 -2.86 -5.69 -13.93
C ARG A 16 -2.29 -7.07 -14.20
N PHE A 17 -3.19 -8.03 -14.41
CA PHE A 17 -2.78 -9.37 -14.82
C PHE A 17 -2.08 -9.32 -16.19
N PRO A 18 -0.96 -10.05 -16.36
CA PRO A 18 -0.31 -10.16 -17.64
C PRO A 18 -1.22 -10.88 -18.65
N GLU A 19 -0.91 -10.74 -19.93
CA GLU A 19 -1.65 -11.42 -20.99
C GLU A 19 -1.73 -12.94 -20.73
N GLY A 20 -2.91 -13.51 -20.90
CA GLY A 20 -3.17 -14.94 -20.65
C GLY A 20 -3.30 -15.36 -19.19
N MET A 21 -3.20 -14.44 -18.22
CA MET A 21 -3.51 -14.74 -16.81
C MET A 21 -4.99 -14.52 -16.52
N THR A 22 -5.71 -15.61 -16.24
CA THR A 22 -7.14 -15.57 -15.83
C THR A 22 -7.27 -15.60 -14.31
N ALA A 23 -8.47 -15.31 -13.80
CA ALA A 23 -8.76 -15.40 -12.37
C ALA A 23 -8.55 -16.83 -11.84
N GLU A 24 -9.00 -17.84 -12.58
CA GLU A 24 -8.87 -19.25 -12.20
C GLU A 24 -7.40 -19.66 -12.12
N LYS A 25 -6.62 -19.28 -13.13
CA LYS A 25 -5.17 -19.55 -13.17
C LYS A 25 -4.44 -18.85 -12.03
N PHE A 26 -4.79 -17.60 -11.75
CA PHE A 26 -4.26 -16.87 -10.61
C PHE A 26 -4.55 -17.58 -9.29
N LEU A 27 -5.81 -17.97 -9.06
CA LEU A 27 -6.23 -18.64 -7.83
C LEU A 27 -5.63 -20.04 -7.67
N SER A 28 -5.28 -20.74 -8.75
CA SER A 28 -4.61 -22.04 -8.65
C SER A 28 -3.09 -21.92 -8.51
N GLU A 29 -2.45 -21.02 -9.25
CA GLU A 29 -0.99 -20.95 -9.37
C GLU A 29 -0.31 -19.99 -8.39
N GLN A 30 -1.01 -18.99 -7.87
CA GLN A 30 -0.41 -17.96 -7.01
C GLN A 30 -0.70 -18.15 -5.52
N ASN A 31 -1.21 -19.31 -5.08
CA ASN A 31 -1.31 -19.60 -3.65
C ASN A 31 0.06 -19.47 -2.99
N GLY A 32 0.12 -18.69 -1.92
CA GLY A 32 1.37 -18.30 -1.27
C GLY A 32 1.44 -18.70 0.18
N GLU A 33 2.68 -18.80 0.66
CA GLU A 33 2.99 -18.82 2.07
C GLU A 33 3.73 -17.54 2.45
N TYR A 34 3.57 -17.09 3.68
CA TYR A 34 4.29 -15.96 4.23
C TYR A 34 4.73 -16.26 5.66
N SER A 35 5.87 -15.71 6.06
CA SER A 35 6.27 -15.66 7.47
C SER A 35 6.70 -14.25 7.89
N TYR A 36 6.53 -13.95 9.17
CA TYR A 36 6.97 -12.69 9.78
C TYR A 36 7.23 -12.89 11.27
N ILE A 37 8.07 -12.04 11.86
CA ILE A 37 8.29 -12.03 13.30
C ILE A 37 7.23 -11.13 13.96
N ASN A 38 6.47 -11.67 14.90
CA ASN A 38 5.52 -10.89 15.68
C ASN A 38 6.28 -9.96 16.64
N ALA A 39 6.19 -8.65 16.40
CA ALA A 39 6.92 -7.65 17.18
C ALA A 39 6.61 -7.67 18.69
N ALA A 40 5.42 -8.14 19.11
CA ALA A 40 5.04 -8.17 20.52
C ALA A 40 5.55 -9.42 21.26
N THR A 41 5.72 -10.54 20.55
CA THR A 41 6.08 -11.83 21.17
C THR A 41 7.45 -12.37 20.76
N GLY A 42 8.07 -11.78 19.72
CA GLY A 42 9.32 -12.25 19.13
C GLY A 42 9.21 -13.59 18.39
N LYS A 43 8.01 -14.17 18.29
CA LYS A 43 7.79 -15.46 17.66
C LYS A 43 7.63 -15.30 16.15
N GLU A 44 8.19 -16.25 15.41
CA GLU A 44 7.86 -16.40 14.00
C GLU A 44 6.41 -16.86 13.85
N MET A 45 5.71 -16.17 12.95
CA MET A 45 4.35 -16.46 12.53
C MET A 45 4.43 -16.87 11.06
N ALA A 46 3.71 -17.93 10.68
CA ALA A 46 3.58 -18.36 9.29
C ALA A 46 2.11 -18.51 8.91
N GLY A 47 1.80 -18.32 7.63
CA GLY A 47 0.45 -18.49 7.10
C GLY A 47 0.45 -18.83 5.61
N THR A 48 -0.60 -19.53 5.18
CA THR A 48 -0.74 -20.05 3.80
C THR A 48 -1.98 -19.50 3.07
N LYS A 49 -2.70 -18.58 3.72
CA LYS A 49 -3.94 -17.98 3.18
C LYS A 49 -3.66 -16.64 2.52
N CYS A 50 -2.77 -16.64 1.54
CA CYS A 50 -2.50 -15.47 0.70
C CYS A 50 -2.29 -15.87 -0.76
N TYR A 51 -2.32 -14.85 -1.62
CA TYR A 51 -1.89 -14.98 -3.00
C TYR A 51 -0.66 -14.10 -3.21
N LEU A 52 0.36 -14.63 -3.87
CA LEU A 52 1.56 -13.89 -4.22
C LEU A 52 1.29 -13.03 -5.45
N ILE A 53 1.74 -11.78 -5.40
CA ILE A 53 1.69 -10.84 -6.52
C ILE A 53 3.12 -10.54 -6.92
N LYS A 54 3.44 -10.74 -8.19
CA LYS A 54 4.73 -10.29 -8.75
C LYS A 54 4.74 -8.78 -8.82
N TYR A 55 5.85 -8.15 -8.39
CA TYR A 55 5.98 -6.70 -8.44
C TYR A 55 5.81 -6.12 -9.85
N GLU A 56 6.21 -6.86 -10.89
CA GLU A 56 6.03 -6.46 -12.30
C GLU A 56 4.56 -6.35 -12.75
N TRP A 57 3.60 -6.88 -11.98
CA TRP A 57 2.16 -6.76 -12.26
C TRP A 57 1.54 -5.53 -11.59
N ILE A 58 2.25 -4.90 -10.66
CA ILE A 58 1.74 -3.74 -9.92
C ILE A 58 1.88 -2.51 -10.81
N LEU A 59 0.75 -1.84 -11.07
CA LEU A 59 0.71 -0.58 -11.79
C LEU A 59 1.02 0.60 -10.87
N ASP A 60 0.53 0.52 -9.64
CA ASP A 60 0.68 1.55 -8.60
C ASP A 60 0.48 0.90 -7.23
N GLY A 61 1.25 1.33 -6.24
CA GLY A 61 1.24 0.77 -4.90
C GLY A 61 1.61 1.80 -3.85
N ILE A 62 0.97 1.68 -2.69
CA ILE A 62 1.16 2.56 -1.55
C ILE A 62 1.33 1.73 -0.28
N ASN A 63 2.41 1.98 0.45
CA ASN A 63 2.60 1.56 1.81
C ASN A 63 1.98 2.58 2.76
N LEU A 64 1.14 2.10 3.68
CA LEU A 64 0.59 2.92 4.76
C LEU A 64 1.03 2.38 6.12
N SER A 65 1.50 3.29 6.96
CA SER A 65 1.83 3.01 8.36
C SER A 65 1.52 4.25 9.20
N PRO A 66 1.11 4.10 10.48
CA PRO A 66 1.34 5.17 11.44
C PRO A 66 2.84 5.48 11.49
N LYS A 67 3.21 6.68 11.95
CA LYS A 67 4.64 7.03 12.08
C LYS A 67 5.37 6.12 13.06
N GLU A 68 4.68 5.72 14.14
CA GLU A 68 5.20 4.71 15.05
C GLU A 68 5.27 3.35 14.33
N GLY A 69 6.36 2.63 14.52
CA GLY A 69 6.43 1.22 14.17
C GLY A 69 6.60 0.91 12.68
N TRP A 70 6.94 1.87 11.82
CA TRP A 70 7.43 1.54 10.48
C TRP A 70 8.77 0.82 10.59
N THR A 71 8.83 -0.41 10.09
CA THR A 71 10.05 -1.23 10.03
C THR A 71 10.35 -1.72 8.62
N LEU A 72 9.32 -2.15 7.90
CA LEU A 72 9.40 -2.64 6.52
C LEU A 72 8.02 -2.52 5.84
N GLY A 73 8.00 -2.19 4.55
CA GLY A 73 6.81 -2.20 3.71
C GLY A 73 6.46 -3.58 3.15
N ALA A 74 5.18 -3.80 2.85
CA ALA A 74 4.77 -4.99 2.11
C ALA A 74 5.11 -4.91 0.61
N LEU A 75 5.33 -3.70 0.09
CA LEU A 75 5.78 -3.44 -1.26
C LEU A 75 7.30 -3.25 -1.29
N SER A 76 7.96 -3.71 -2.36
CA SER A 76 9.37 -3.43 -2.57
C SER A 76 9.60 -1.95 -2.84
N THR A 77 10.84 -1.50 -2.63
CA THR A 77 11.25 -0.11 -2.90
C THR A 77 11.17 0.28 -4.38
N SER A 78 11.06 -0.68 -5.29
CA SER A 78 10.81 -0.41 -6.71
C SER A 78 9.36 0.00 -6.98
N VAL A 79 8.43 -0.30 -6.06
CA VAL A 79 7.01 0.04 -6.15
C VAL A 79 6.68 1.20 -5.21
N ASP A 80 7.14 1.13 -3.96
CA ASP A 80 7.05 2.24 -3.01
C ASP A 80 8.23 2.18 -2.04
N ALA A 81 9.12 3.17 -2.14
CA ALA A 81 10.34 3.30 -1.38
C ALA A 81 10.12 3.66 0.08
N SER A 82 8.94 4.21 0.42
CA SER A 82 8.64 4.68 1.77
C SER A 82 7.22 4.30 2.19
N TYR A 83 6.55 5.17 2.94
CA TYR A 83 5.16 5.03 3.39
C TYR A 83 4.53 6.41 3.60
N ALA A 84 3.20 6.48 3.44
CA ALA A 84 2.43 7.64 3.90
C ALA A 84 1.78 7.36 5.26
N ALA A 85 1.78 8.38 6.13
CA ALA A 85 1.22 8.30 7.48
C ALA A 85 0.13 9.34 7.71
N ILE A 86 -0.99 8.93 8.33
CA ILE A 86 -2.12 9.82 8.63
C ILE A 86 -2.10 10.38 10.06
N ALA A 87 -1.40 9.70 10.96
CA ALA A 87 -1.28 9.98 12.38
C ALA A 87 0.00 9.35 12.95
N ASP A 88 0.39 9.76 14.15
CA ASP A 88 1.61 9.24 14.79
C ASP A 88 1.42 7.80 15.26
N ALA A 89 0.27 7.48 15.85
CA ALA A 89 -0.01 6.17 16.43
C ALA A 89 -1.30 5.54 15.86
N LYS A 90 -1.36 4.20 15.82
CA LYS A 90 -2.56 3.48 15.32
C LYS A 90 -3.82 3.73 16.16
N VAL A 91 -3.63 4.10 17.43
CA VAL A 91 -4.70 4.40 18.39
C VAL A 91 -5.11 5.88 18.36
N ASP A 92 -4.33 6.75 17.74
CA ASP A 92 -4.60 8.19 17.69
C ASP A 92 -5.92 8.46 16.95
N LYS A 93 -6.86 9.09 17.66
CA LYS A 93 -8.20 9.41 17.14
C LYS A 93 -8.18 10.51 16.08
N THR A 94 -7.11 11.31 15.99
CA THR A 94 -6.98 12.34 14.95
C THR A 94 -6.75 11.76 13.55
N ARG A 95 -6.58 10.44 13.42
CA ARG A 95 -6.51 9.74 12.12
C ARG A 95 -7.83 9.76 11.33
N PHE A 96 -8.96 9.94 12.02
CA PHE A 96 -10.27 9.95 11.39
C PHE A 96 -10.58 11.30 10.72
N GLY A 97 -11.49 11.30 9.75
CA GLY A 97 -11.88 12.52 9.03
C GLY A 97 -10.79 13.10 8.14
N LYS A 98 -9.81 12.27 7.73
CA LYS A 98 -8.69 12.64 6.86
C LYS A 98 -8.59 11.69 5.67
N LYS A 99 -7.90 12.13 4.62
CA LYS A 99 -7.61 11.34 3.42
C LYS A 99 -6.22 11.67 2.88
N PHE A 100 -5.62 10.70 2.20
CA PHE A 100 -4.43 10.92 1.39
C PHE A 100 -4.85 11.44 0.01
N VAL A 101 -4.17 12.48 -0.46
CA VAL A 101 -4.37 13.05 -1.80
C VAL A 101 -3.00 13.18 -2.45
N ARG A 102 -2.84 12.62 -3.64
CA ARG A 102 -1.60 12.69 -4.39
C ARG A 102 -1.30 14.15 -4.75
N LYS A 103 -0.04 14.56 -4.62
CA LYS A 103 0.43 15.89 -4.98
C LYS A 103 0.30 16.09 -6.49
N VAL A 104 0.25 17.34 -6.93
CA VAL A 104 0.27 17.67 -8.35
C VAL A 104 1.72 17.87 -8.78
N ALA A 105 2.16 17.12 -9.80
CA ALA A 105 3.47 17.29 -10.43
C ALA A 105 3.46 18.36 -11.53
N GLY A 106 2.30 18.61 -12.13
CA GLY A 106 2.14 19.65 -13.14
C GLY A 106 0.88 19.48 -13.97
N VAL A 107 0.95 19.96 -15.22
CA VAL A 107 -0.12 19.88 -16.21
C VAL A 107 0.48 19.35 -17.51
N SER A 108 -0.21 18.40 -18.16
CA SER A 108 0.24 17.82 -19.42
C SER A 108 0.05 18.80 -20.59
N ALA A 109 0.64 18.51 -21.75
CA ALA A 109 0.43 19.30 -22.96
C ALA A 109 -1.05 19.37 -23.39
N ALA A 110 -1.86 18.39 -22.99
CA ALA A 110 -3.30 18.36 -23.25
C ALA A 110 -4.14 19.11 -22.19
N GLY A 111 -3.50 19.76 -21.21
CA GLY A 111 -4.18 20.52 -20.16
C GLY A 111 -4.66 19.69 -18.96
N ASN A 112 -4.32 18.39 -18.89
CA ASN A 112 -4.74 17.52 -17.79
C ASN A 112 -3.79 17.67 -16.59
N THR A 113 -4.34 17.68 -15.37
CA THR A 113 -3.53 17.58 -14.15
C THR A 113 -2.72 16.29 -14.14
N VAL A 114 -1.42 16.42 -13.92
CA VAL A 114 -0.49 15.29 -13.73
C VAL A 114 -0.22 15.15 -12.24
N LEU A 115 -0.52 13.98 -11.69
CA LEU A 115 -0.26 13.67 -10.29
C LEU A 115 1.19 13.20 -10.11
N MET A 116 1.78 13.54 -8.97
CA MET A 116 3.12 13.13 -8.59
C MET A 116 3.16 11.64 -8.27
N ASP A 117 4.12 10.95 -8.86
CA ASP A 117 4.34 9.53 -8.65
C ASP A 117 5.83 9.26 -8.77
N THR A 118 6.51 9.22 -7.63
CA THR A 118 7.96 9.00 -7.54
C THR A 118 8.29 7.65 -6.95
N ASN A 119 7.27 6.77 -6.84
CA ASN A 119 7.33 5.52 -6.10
C ASN A 119 7.81 5.76 -4.65
N ASP A 120 7.38 6.86 -4.03
CA ASP A 120 7.72 7.23 -2.66
C ASP A 120 6.50 7.91 -2.03
N SER A 121 5.73 7.15 -1.26
CA SER A 121 4.45 7.63 -0.71
C SER A 121 4.58 8.84 0.21
N ALA A 122 5.68 8.98 0.96
CA ALA A 122 5.93 10.17 1.78
C ALA A 122 6.14 11.41 0.91
N ASN A 123 6.79 11.24 -0.25
CA ASN A 123 6.98 12.31 -1.21
C ASN A 123 5.72 12.59 -2.03
N ASP A 124 4.91 11.58 -2.35
CA ASP A 124 3.84 11.69 -3.34
C ASP A 124 2.50 12.17 -2.77
N PHE A 125 2.25 12.03 -1.46
CA PHE A 125 0.94 12.29 -0.87
C PHE A 125 0.93 13.43 0.15
N ASN A 126 -0.20 14.14 0.19
CA ASN A 126 -0.60 15.04 1.26
C ASN A 126 -1.70 14.39 2.11
N VAL A 127 -1.69 14.66 3.41
CA VAL A 127 -2.82 14.36 4.29
C VAL A 127 -3.69 15.59 4.41
N VAL A 128 -4.97 15.46 4.06
CA VAL A 128 -5.96 16.55 4.11
C VAL A 128 -7.23 16.10 4.81
N SER A 129 -8.08 17.04 5.22
CA SER A 129 -9.40 16.71 5.76
C SER A 129 -10.29 16.03 4.70
N ALA A 130 -11.01 14.99 5.13
CA ALA A 130 -12.07 14.37 4.35
C ALA A 130 -13.37 15.13 4.61
N ASN A 131 -13.51 16.28 3.95
CA ASN A 131 -14.78 16.99 3.81
C ASN A 131 -15.64 16.28 2.77
#